data_AF-A0A7J9HQY2-F1
#
_entry.id   AF-A0A7J9HQY2-F1
#
_cell.length_a   1.000
_cell.length_b   1.000
_cell.length_c   1.000
_cell.angle_alpha   90.00
_cell.angle_beta   90.00
_cell.angle_gamma   90.00
#
_symmetry.space_group_name_H-M   'P 1'
#
loop_
_entity.id
_entity.type
_entity.pdbx_description
1 polymer ?
#
loop_
_entity_poly.entity_id
_entity_poly.type
_entity_poly.pdbx_seq_one_letter_code
_entity_poly.pdbx_strand_id
1 'polypeptide(L)' 'MEMKIRLSRFGCENKLFYRVMAANSRSPRDGKHLEVLGYYNPLS' A
#
# COMPACT_ATOMS: atom_id res chain seq x y z
N MET A 1 -19.86 1.78 1.17
CA MET A 1 -18.53 2.41 1.06
C MET A 1 -17.71 1.80 2.17
N GLU A 2 -16.61 1.12 1.85
CA GLU A 2 -15.84 0.31 2.82
C GLU A 2 -14.37 0.69 2.74
N MET A 3 -13.78 0.98 3.90
CA MET A 3 -12.35 1.24 4.06
C MET A 3 -11.62 -0.08 4.26
N LYS A 4 -10.50 -0.27 3.57
CA LYS A 4 -9.62 -1.42 3.74
C LYS A 4 -8.20 -0.93 3.96
N ILE A 5 -7.47 -1.66 4.80
CA ILE A 5 -6.02 -1.53 4.88
C ILE A 5 -5.43 -2.35 3.73
N ARG A 6 -4.54 -1.73 2.94
CA ARG A 6 -3.96 -2.32 1.74
C ARG A 6 -2.46 -2.07 1.68
N LEU A 7 -1.77 -2.93 0.95
CA LEU A 7 -0.35 -2.77 0.62
C LEU A 7 -0.22 -2.24 -0.81
N SER A 8 0.44 -1.10 -0.97
CA SER A 8 0.83 -0.61 -2.29
C SER A 8 2.27 -0.97 -2.57
N ARG A 9 2.51 -1.45 -3.78
CA ARG A 9 3.77 -2.08 -4.15
C ARG A 9 4.69 -1.03 -4.75
N PHE A 10 5.86 -0.92 -4.16
CA PHE A 10 6.95 -0.05 -4.59
C PHE A 10 8.25 -0.85 -4.69
N GLY A 11 9.28 -0.20 -5.23
CA GLY A 11 10.59 -0.79 -5.43
C GLY A 11 10.76 -1.40 -6.83
N CYS A 12 11.84 -2.14 -6.99
CA CYS A 12 12.24 -2.76 -8.25
C CYS A 12 11.92 -4.25 -8.23
N GLU A 13 12.07 -4.88 -9.39
CA GLU A 13 12.10 -6.34 -9.45
C GLU A 13 13.15 -6.89 -8.47
N ASN A 14 12.76 -7.88 -7.67
CA ASN A 14 13.56 -8.48 -6.58
C ASN A 14 13.94 -7.55 -5.41
N LYS A 15 13.41 -6.32 -5.36
CA LYS A 15 13.55 -5.40 -4.21
C LYS A 15 12.19 -4.79 -3.87
N LEU A 16 11.31 -5.63 -3.34
CA LEU A 16 9.92 -5.28 -3.03
C LEU A 16 9.85 -4.44 -1.75
N PHE A 17 9.16 -3.30 -1.83
CA PHE A 17 8.82 -2.46 -0.69
C PHE A 17 7.32 -2.18 -0.69
N TYR A 18 6.70 -2.16 0.48
CA TYR A 18 5.26 -1.94 0.59
C TYR A 18 4.93 -0.76 1.49
N ARG A 19 3.96 0.05 1.06
CA ARG A 19 3.30 1.03 1.95
C ARG A 19 2.02 0.43 2.47
N VAL A 20 1.84 0.47 3.79
CA VAL A 20 0.58 0.12 4.45
C VAL A 20 -0.31 1.36 4.44
N MET A 21 -1.45 1.29 3.75
CA MET A 21 -2.31 2.46 3.54
C MET A 21 -3.77 2.13 3.80
N ALA A 22 -4.49 3.11 4.35
CA ALA A 22 -5.95 3.06 4.48
C ALA A 22 -6.57 3.65 3.20
N ALA A 23 -7.35 2.84 2.48
CA ALA A 23 -7.99 3.28 1.25
C ALA A 23 -9.39 2.67 1.08
N ASN A 24 -10.24 3.36 0.32
CA ASN A 24 -11.53 2.79 -0.08
C ASN A 24 -11.33 1.56 -0.96
N SER A 25 -12.22 0.58 -0.84
CA SER A 25 -12.17 -0.67 -1.60
C SER A 25 -12.17 -0.49 -3.12
N ARG A 26 -12.79 0.59 -3.62
CA ARG A 26 -12.87 0.93 -5.05
C ARG A 26 -11.64 1.67 -5.58
N SER A 27 -10.75 2.14 -4.71
CA SER A 27 -9.54 2.85 -5.15
C SER A 27 -8.55 1.90 -5.85
N PRO A 28 -7.82 2.36 -6.88
CA PRO A 28 -6.72 1.60 -7.48
C PRO A 28 -5.61 1.36 -6.45
N ARG A 29 -4.86 0.26 -6.60
CA ARG A 29 -3.86 -0.21 -5.61
C ARG A 29 -2.83 0.85 -5.27
N ASP A 30 -2.24 1.49 -6.27
CA ASP A 30 -1.11 2.41 -6.08
C ASP A 30 -1.54 3.89 -6.23
N GLY A 31 -2.85 4.17 -6.12
CA GLY A 31 -3.42 5.51 -6.33
C GLY A 31 -3.98 6.15 -5.06
N LYS A 32 -5.20 6.70 -5.17
CA LYS A 32 -5.81 7.53 -4.13
C LYS A 32 -6.10 6.75 -2.85
N HIS A 33 -5.34 7.04 -1.80
CA HIS A 33 -5.52 6.58 -0.43
C HIS A 33 -5.93 7.75 0.47
N LEU A 34 -6.43 7.46 1.67
CA LEU A 34 -6.66 8.50 2.69
C LEU A 34 -5.34 8.86 3.37
N GLU A 35 -4.66 7.86 3.93
CA GLU A 35 -3.45 8.05 4.74
C GLU A 35 -2.53 6.82 4.64
N VAL A 36 -1.23 7.07 4.81
CA VAL A 36 -0.18 6.05 4.95
C VAL A 36 -0.01 5.72 6.42
N LEU A 37 -0.35 4.49 6.80
CA LEU A 37 -0.23 3.99 8.18
C LEU A 37 1.20 3.55 8.51
N GLY A 38 1.98 3.18 7.49
CA GLY A 38 3.37 2.79 7.68
C GLY A 38 3.99 2.12 6.47
N TYR A 39 5.10 1.44 6.72
CA TYR A 39 5.93 0.82 5.71
C TYR A 39 6.24 -0.62 6.11
N TYR A 40 6.25 -1.51 5.11
CA TYR A 40 6.60 -2.90 5.28
C TYR A 40 7.68 -3.26 4.25
N ASN A 41 8.85 -3.65 4.75
CA ASN A 41 9.95 -4.16 3.95
C ASN A 41 10.20 -5.63 4.31
N PRO A 42 9.77 -6.60 3.48
CA PRO A 42 10.00 -8.02 3.75
C PRO A 42 11.44 -8.48 3.56
N LEU A 43 12.30 -7.65 2.96
CA LEU A 43 13.71 -7.96 2.68
C LEU A 43 14.69 -7.32 3.69
N SER A 44 14.17 -6.69 4.75
CA SER A 44 14.97 -6.16 5.86
C SER A 44 15.36 -7.25 6.84
#